data_AF-A0A960TYY6-F1
#
_entry.id   AF-A0A960TYY6-F1
#
_cell.length_a   1.000
_cell.length_b   1.000
_cell.length_c   1.000
_cell.angle_alpha   90.00
_cell.angle_beta   90.00
_cell.angle_gamma   90.00
#
_symmetry.space_group_name_H-M   'P 1'
#
loop_
_entity.id
_entity.type
_entity.pdbx_description
1 polymer ?
#
loop_
_entity_poly.entity_id
_entity_poly.type
_entity_poly.pdbx_seq_one_letter_code
_entity_poly.pdbx_strand_id
1 'polypeptide(L)'
;MILLRKLPKDGRSRSGFTLIEVIVMCGIVAILTTMYMGTSAWAHHRAMVAVFQADMRMVKLGAQRFEQDLGVYPPDVVRGIDPGMIDKYGWQAGDSSGGRWAKLTENRSEYERQWSGPYIDWHTWKRNPWGGLYDWDNYEPTRGVYMGIPGGAVYVTLKPSTWGGKDGLPPPQFEDILEATGFDISPWPYVVAARIGQYPFWNNFE
;
A
#
# COMPACT_ATOMS: atom_id res chain seq x y z
N MET A 1 -17.63 79.57 -19.82
CA MET A 1 -18.38 78.97 -20.94
C MET A 1 -17.61 77.73 -21.38
N ILE A 2 -17.95 76.57 -20.83
CA ILE A 2 -17.22 75.30 -21.00
C ILE A 2 -17.96 74.46 -22.06
N LEU A 3 -17.29 74.16 -23.18
CA LEU A 3 -17.81 73.30 -24.24
C LEU A 3 -17.75 71.83 -23.82
N LEU A 4 -18.91 71.19 -23.64
CA LEU A 4 -19.02 69.74 -23.48
C LEU A 4 -18.95 69.06 -24.86
N ARG A 5 -17.82 68.40 -25.12
CA ARG A 5 -17.61 67.57 -26.33
C ARG A 5 -18.20 66.18 -26.09
N LYS A 6 -19.28 65.82 -26.80
CA LYS A 6 -19.84 64.46 -26.80
C LYS A 6 -18.80 63.48 -27.37
N LEU A 7 -18.38 62.50 -26.58
CA LEU A 7 -17.57 61.38 -27.07
C LEU A 7 -18.44 60.43 -27.89
N PRO A 8 -17.95 59.91 -29.03
CA PRO A 8 -18.68 58.94 -29.85
C PRO A 8 -18.89 57.64 -29.07
N LYS A 9 -20.11 57.12 -29.13
CA LYS A 9 -20.50 55.87 -28.50
C LYS A 9 -20.13 54.74 -29.46
N ASP A 10 -18.97 54.13 -29.25
CA ASP A 10 -18.53 52.97 -30.03
C ASP A 10 -19.51 51.80 -29.81
N GLY A 11 -20.39 51.59 -30.80
CA GLY A 11 -21.32 50.49 -30.83
C GLY A 11 -20.59 49.18 -31.08
N ARG A 12 -19.98 48.60 -30.03
CA ARG A 12 -19.45 47.23 -30.07
C ARG A 12 -20.62 46.27 -30.22
N SER A 13 -20.80 45.73 -31.43
CA SER A 13 -21.70 44.60 -31.66
C SER A 13 -21.18 43.40 -30.86
N ARG A 14 -21.90 43.04 -29.80
CA ARG A 14 -21.67 41.78 -29.10
C ARG A 14 -22.21 40.67 -30.00
N SER A 15 -21.34 39.96 -30.70
CA SER A 15 -21.70 38.73 -31.40
C SER A 15 -22.05 37.68 -30.35
N GLY A 16 -23.33 37.29 -30.28
CA GLY A 16 -23.75 36.14 -29.50
C GLY A 16 -23.25 34.85 -30.16
N PHE A 17 -22.89 33.87 -29.35
CA PHE A 17 -22.56 32.54 -29.83
C PHE A 17 -23.74 31.94 -30.56
N THR A 18 -23.49 31.35 -31.73
CA THR A 18 -24.54 30.65 -32.47
C THR A 18 -24.81 29.29 -31.82
N LEU A 19 -26.05 28.79 -31.91
CA LEU A 19 -26.41 27.47 -31.37
C LEU A 19 -25.49 26.36 -31.92
N ILE A 20 -25.14 26.46 -33.20
CA ILE A 20 -24.28 25.49 -33.88
C ILE A 20 -22.85 25.51 -33.31
N GLU A 21 -22.32 26.67 -32.97
CA GLU A 21 -20.97 26.82 -32.41
C GLU A 21 -20.87 26.17 -31.03
N VAL A 22 -21.90 26.30 -30.20
CA VAL A 22 -21.96 25.62 -28.90
C VAL A 22 -22.06 24.10 -29.06
N ILE A 23 -22.87 23.61 -30.01
CA ILE A 23 -23.02 22.17 -30.24
C ILE A 23 -21.73 21.54 -30.78
N VAL A 24 -21.05 22.19 -31.73
CA VAL A 24 -19.76 21.71 -32.26
C VAL A 24 -18.70 21.68 -31.16
N MET A 25 -18.62 22.72 -30.32
CA MET A 25 -17.69 22.78 -29.20
C MET A 25 -17.92 21.65 -28.20
N CYS A 26 -19.17 21.39 -27.82
CA CYS A 26 -19.52 20.28 -26.93
C CYS A 26 -19.15 18.92 -27.56
N GLY A 27 -19.33 18.76 -28.87
CA GLY A 27 -18.93 17.56 -29.60
C GLY A 27 -17.43 17.32 -29.57
N ILE A 28 -16.62 18.36 -29.83
CA ILE A 28 -15.15 18.27 -29.78
C ILE A 28 -14.67 17.95 -28.37
N VAL A 29 -15.23 18.59 -27.34
CA VAL A 29 -14.87 18.33 -25.94
C VAL A 29 -15.18 16.88 -25.55
N ALA A 30 -16.32 16.32 -25.95
CA ALA A 30 -16.69 14.93 -25.66
C ALA A 30 -15.74 13.91 -26.33
N ILE A 31 -15.32 14.17 -27.57
CA ILE A 31 -14.35 13.30 -28.27
C ILE A 31 -12.98 13.38 -27.59
N LEU A 32 -12.53 14.57 -27.21
CA LEU A 32 -11.24 14.73 -26.54
C LEU A 32 -11.23 14.06 -25.16
N THR A 33 -12.26 14.27 -24.32
CA THR A 33 -12.29 13.70 -22.97
C THR A 33 -12.26 12.17 -22.97
N THR A 34 -12.93 11.52 -23.92
CA THR A 34 -12.93 10.05 -24.04
C THR A 34 -11.56 9.50 -24.43
N MET A 35 -10.80 10.17 -25.29
CA MET A 35 -9.44 9.73 -25.68
C MET A 35 -8.43 9.80 -24.53
N TYR A 36 -8.53 10.80 -23.65
CA TYR A 36 -7.56 10.99 -22.56
C TYR A 36 -7.69 9.96 -21.42
N MET A 37 -8.83 9.26 -21.28
CA MET A 37 -9.05 8.32 -20.17
C MET A 37 -8.29 6.99 -20.31
N GLY A 38 -7.93 6.57 -21.52
CA GLY A 38 -7.39 5.21 -21.76
C GLY A 38 -5.96 4.97 -21.26
N THR A 39 -5.11 6.00 -21.23
CA THR A 39 -3.66 5.85 -20.96
C THR A 39 -3.28 6.09 -19.50
N SER A 40 -4.09 6.83 -18.74
CA SER A 40 -3.78 7.20 -17.35
C SER A 40 -3.86 6.02 -16.38
N ALA A 41 -4.78 5.08 -16.60
CA ALA A 41 -4.99 3.95 -15.69
C ALA A 41 -3.76 3.03 -15.60
N TRP A 42 -3.12 2.72 -16.73
CA TRP A 42 -1.92 1.87 -16.76
C TRP A 42 -0.71 2.53 -16.11
N ALA A 43 -0.50 3.82 -16.36
CA ALA A 43 0.57 4.57 -15.72
C ALA A 43 0.39 4.61 -14.19
N HIS A 44 -0.85 4.80 -13.74
CA HIS A 44 -1.20 4.81 -12.32
C HIS A 44 -0.93 3.45 -11.65
N HIS A 45 -1.32 2.33 -12.27
CA HIS A 45 -1.02 1.00 -11.72
C HIS A 45 0.48 0.73 -11.61
N ARG A 46 1.29 1.14 -12.61
CA ARG A 46 2.75 1.02 -12.52
C ARG A 46 3.34 1.87 -11.41
N ALA A 47 2.82 3.08 -11.20
CA ALA A 47 3.24 3.93 -10.09
C ALA A 47 2.93 3.27 -8.73
N MET A 48 1.74 2.67 -8.56
CA MET A 48 1.39 1.93 -7.35
C MET A 48 2.32 0.75 -7.08
N VAL A 49 2.67 -0.02 -8.12
CA VAL A 49 3.64 -1.11 -7.99
C VAL A 49 5.02 -0.58 -7.57
N ALA A 50 5.49 0.51 -8.17
CA ALA A 50 6.77 1.11 -7.80
C ALA A 50 6.79 1.59 -6.35
N VAL A 51 5.69 2.19 -5.86
CA VAL A 51 5.53 2.57 -4.44
C VAL A 51 5.61 1.32 -3.56
N PHE A 52 4.83 0.28 -3.88
CA PHE A 52 4.87 -0.98 -3.14
C PHE A 52 6.27 -1.57 -3.05
N GLN A 53 7.03 -1.58 -4.15
CA GLN A 53 8.39 -2.09 -4.17
C GLN A 53 9.34 -1.29 -3.27
N ALA A 54 9.17 0.03 -3.22
CA ALA A 54 9.92 0.89 -2.30
C ALA A 54 9.57 0.55 -0.85
N ASP A 55 8.27 0.42 -0.55
CA ASP A 55 7.78 0.06 0.78
C ASP A 55 8.36 -1.29 1.25
N MET A 56 8.35 -2.32 0.40
CA MET A 56 8.89 -3.63 0.74
C MET A 56 10.40 -3.62 0.99
N ARG A 57 11.17 -2.79 0.27
CA ARG A 57 12.60 -2.64 0.54
C ARG A 57 12.84 -1.99 1.90
N MET A 58 12.04 -0.99 2.25
CA MET A 58 12.12 -0.32 3.55
C MET A 58 11.74 -1.28 4.68
N VAL A 59 10.67 -2.04 4.51
CA VAL A 59 10.23 -3.05 5.49
C VAL A 59 11.29 -4.14 5.66
N LYS A 60 11.84 -4.67 4.57
CA LYS A 60 12.92 -5.67 4.63
C LYS A 60 14.14 -5.15 5.39
N LEU A 61 14.57 -3.93 5.09
CA LEU A 61 15.71 -3.31 5.79
C LEU A 61 15.40 -3.06 7.28
N GLY A 62 14.18 -2.59 7.59
CA GLY A 62 13.74 -2.36 8.96
C GLY A 62 13.71 -3.66 9.78
N ALA A 63 13.16 -4.72 9.20
CA ALA A 63 13.13 -6.05 9.81
C ALA A 63 14.53 -6.62 10.07
N GLN A 64 15.47 -6.44 9.14
CA GLN A 64 16.86 -6.85 9.32
C GLN A 64 17.55 -6.08 10.45
N ARG A 65 17.28 -4.77 10.59
CA ARG A 65 17.81 -3.98 11.70
C ARG A 65 17.19 -4.40 13.04
N PHE A 66 15.89 -4.66 13.05
CA PHE A 66 15.21 -5.18 14.23
C PHE A 66 15.83 -6.52 14.67
N GLU A 67 16.10 -7.43 13.72
CA GLU A 67 16.79 -8.70 13.99
C GLU A 67 18.22 -8.49 14.50
N GLN A 68 18.97 -7.53 13.94
CA GLN A 68 20.33 -7.22 14.40
C GLN A 68 20.36 -6.72 15.86
N ASP A 69 19.37 -5.92 16.25
CA ASP A 69 19.28 -5.36 17.59
C ASP A 69 18.78 -6.37 18.63
N LEU A 70 17.77 -7.16 18.25
CA LEU A 70 17.01 -8.02 19.18
C LEU A 70 17.27 -9.51 19.01
N GLY A 71 18.04 -9.90 18.00
CA GLY A 71 18.35 -11.30 17.67
C GLY A 71 17.19 -12.11 17.10
N VAL A 72 16.04 -11.48 16.85
CA VAL A 72 14.82 -12.13 16.35
C VAL A 72 14.05 -11.21 15.41
N TYR A 73 13.30 -11.77 14.45
CA TYR A 73 12.37 -10.99 13.63
C TYR A 73 11.17 -10.48 14.44
N PRO A 74 10.53 -9.38 14.00
CA PRO A 74 9.31 -8.87 14.63
C PRO A 74 8.21 -9.95 14.76
N PRO A 75 7.43 -9.93 15.84
CA PRO A 75 6.34 -10.88 16.09
C PRO A 75 5.21 -10.77 15.06
N ASP A 76 4.51 -11.89 14.87
CA ASP A 76 3.25 -11.96 14.13
C ASP A 76 2.16 -11.11 14.80
N VAL A 77 1.53 -10.22 14.03
CA VAL A 77 0.45 -9.33 14.50
C VAL A 77 -0.72 -9.34 13.54
N VAL A 78 -1.84 -8.78 13.95
CA VAL A 78 -2.99 -8.58 13.06
C VAL A 78 -2.71 -7.43 12.08
N ARG A 79 -3.25 -7.53 10.86
CA ARG A 79 -3.22 -6.47 9.82
C ARG A 79 -3.34 -5.05 10.37
N GLY A 80 -2.50 -4.16 9.85
CA GLY A 80 -2.50 -2.73 10.20
C GLY A 80 -2.04 -2.41 11.62
N ILE A 81 -1.59 -3.40 12.38
CA ILE A 81 -0.89 -3.21 13.65
C ILE A 81 0.62 -3.19 13.37
N ASP A 82 1.33 -2.39 14.14
CA ASP A 82 2.79 -2.37 14.10
C ASP A 82 3.33 -3.63 14.81
N PRO A 83 4.17 -4.45 14.17
CA PRO A 83 4.81 -5.59 14.82
C PRO A 83 5.94 -5.19 15.80
N GLY A 84 6.11 -3.90 16.10
CA GLY A 84 7.16 -3.38 16.98
C GLY A 84 8.31 -2.70 16.22
N MET A 85 8.13 -2.50 14.91
CA MET A 85 9.11 -1.88 14.04
C MET A 85 9.06 -0.35 14.09
N ILE A 86 7.95 0.24 14.56
CA ILE A 86 7.76 1.70 14.64
C ILE A 86 7.76 2.15 16.11
N ASP A 87 6.92 1.52 16.91
CA ASP A 87 6.84 1.70 18.36
C ASP A 87 7.37 0.44 19.03
N LYS A 88 8.22 0.63 20.04
CA LYS A 88 8.75 -0.42 20.91
C LYS A 88 7.68 -1.42 21.38
N TYR A 89 6.44 -0.95 21.58
CA TYR A 89 5.34 -1.80 22.03
C TYR A 89 4.16 -1.88 21.05
N GLY A 90 4.37 -1.55 19.77
CA GLY A 90 3.31 -1.52 18.75
C GLY A 90 2.51 -2.83 18.66
N TRP A 91 3.18 -3.96 18.87
CA TRP A 91 2.60 -5.30 18.76
C TRP A 91 1.54 -5.59 19.83
N GLN A 92 1.59 -4.91 20.99
CA GLN A 92 0.65 -5.11 22.09
C GLN A 92 -0.78 -4.68 21.72
N ALA A 93 -0.92 -3.79 20.74
CA ALA A 93 -2.22 -3.34 20.25
C ALA A 93 -2.96 -4.39 19.40
N GLY A 94 -2.27 -5.45 18.94
CA GLY A 94 -2.80 -6.45 18.01
C GLY A 94 -2.66 -7.89 18.48
N ASP A 95 -2.23 -8.12 19.72
CA ASP A 95 -1.95 -9.47 20.24
C ASP A 95 -3.22 -10.32 20.36
N SER A 96 -3.53 -11.04 19.28
CA SER A 96 -4.45 -12.19 19.29
C SER A 96 -3.74 -13.49 19.69
N SER A 97 -2.43 -13.42 19.89
CA SER A 97 -1.50 -14.53 20.05
C SER A 97 -1.22 -14.87 21.53
N GLY A 98 -1.73 -14.06 22.47
CA GLY A 98 -2.07 -14.43 23.85
C GLY A 98 -0.94 -15.02 24.69
N GLY A 99 0.32 -14.69 24.39
CA GLY A 99 1.49 -15.22 25.11
C GLY A 99 2.51 -15.95 24.24
N ARG A 100 2.30 -16.09 22.93
CA ARG A 100 3.28 -16.73 22.03
C ARG A 100 4.59 -15.95 21.86
N TRP A 101 4.57 -14.64 22.09
CA TRP A 101 5.76 -13.79 22.07
C TRP A 101 6.19 -13.33 23.47
N ALA A 102 5.74 -14.06 24.50
CA ALA A 102 6.14 -13.82 25.89
C ALA A 102 7.66 -13.72 26.04
N LYS A 103 8.45 -14.40 25.20
CA LYS A 103 9.92 -14.31 25.17
C LYS A 103 10.48 -12.88 24.99
N LEU A 104 9.85 -12.03 24.16
CA LEU A 104 10.27 -10.61 24.04
C LEU A 104 9.97 -9.84 25.33
N THR A 105 8.95 -10.24 26.09
CA THR A 105 8.55 -9.61 27.36
C THR A 105 9.13 -10.26 28.62
N GLU A 106 9.59 -11.52 28.55
CA GLU A 106 10.19 -12.26 29.67
C GLU A 106 11.42 -11.54 30.20
N ASN A 107 12.18 -10.90 29.31
CA ASN A 107 13.22 -9.95 29.68
C ASN A 107 12.93 -8.54 29.14
N ARG A 108 11.77 -7.98 29.51
CA ARG A 108 11.37 -6.62 29.11
C ARG A 108 12.47 -5.58 29.29
N SER A 109 13.23 -5.66 30.38
CA SER A 109 14.34 -4.73 30.66
C SER A 109 15.49 -4.82 29.66
N GLU A 110 15.77 -6.03 29.15
CA GLU A 110 16.78 -6.25 28.13
C GLU A 110 16.27 -5.81 26.76
N TYR A 111 15.03 -6.15 26.43
CA TYR A 111 14.35 -5.67 25.23
C TYR A 111 14.36 -4.14 25.13
N GLU A 112 14.02 -3.45 26.22
CA GLU A 112 14.01 -1.99 26.26
C GLU A 112 15.38 -1.35 26.03
N ARG A 113 16.46 -2.03 26.45
CA ARG A 113 17.85 -1.59 26.28
C ARG A 113 18.38 -1.87 24.87
N GLN A 114 17.97 -2.98 24.26
CA GLN A 114 18.44 -3.41 22.94
C GLN A 114 17.67 -2.75 21.79
N TRP A 115 16.39 -2.42 21.98
CA TRP A 115 15.59 -1.76 20.95
C TRP A 115 16.15 -0.37 20.60
N SER A 116 16.59 -0.17 19.36
CA SER A 116 17.13 1.11 18.86
C SER A 116 16.26 1.74 17.76
N GLY A 117 15.00 1.31 17.64
CA GLY A 117 14.07 1.82 16.64
C GLY A 117 13.70 3.32 16.80
N PRO A 118 12.81 3.85 15.96
CA PRO A 118 12.02 3.15 14.94
C PRO A 118 12.88 2.61 13.78
N TYR A 119 12.51 1.44 13.27
CA TYR A 119 13.19 0.77 12.15
C TYR A 119 12.56 1.09 10.80
N ILE A 120 11.28 1.47 10.79
CA ILE A 120 10.53 1.95 9.61
C ILE A 120 9.67 3.17 9.98
N ASP A 121 9.18 3.90 8.98
CA ASP A 121 8.25 5.01 9.16
C ASP A 121 6.78 4.52 9.11
N TRP A 122 5.94 5.09 9.99
CA TRP A 122 4.50 4.83 10.06
C TRP A 122 3.77 5.11 8.75
N HIS A 123 4.20 6.12 8.00
CA HIS A 123 3.60 6.46 6.72
C HIS A 123 3.75 5.35 5.67
N THR A 124 4.77 4.50 5.80
CA THR A 124 5.05 3.36 4.92
C THR A 124 4.20 2.13 5.29
N TRP A 125 3.89 1.93 6.58
CA TRP A 125 3.35 0.66 7.07
C TRP A 125 1.82 0.58 7.11
N LYS A 126 1.12 1.72 7.28
CA LYS A 126 -0.32 1.64 7.59
C LYS A 126 -1.18 1.21 6.41
N ARG A 127 -0.92 1.75 5.21
CA ARG A 127 -1.76 1.51 4.03
C ARG A 127 -0.93 1.13 2.83
N ASN A 128 -1.36 0.10 2.14
CA ASN A 128 -0.78 -0.26 0.85
C ASN A 128 -1.27 0.71 -0.26
N PRO A 129 -0.61 0.76 -1.43
CA PRO A 129 -0.97 1.66 -2.51
C PRO A 129 -2.41 1.53 -3.01
N TRP A 130 -3.04 0.36 -2.86
CA TRP A 130 -4.42 0.10 -3.28
C TRP A 130 -5.46 0.51 -2.24
N GLY A 131 -5.03 0.99 -1.06
CA GLY A 131 -5.90 1.47 0.02
C GLY A 131 -6.17 0.45 1.12
N GLY A 132 -5.59 -0.75 1.02
CA GLY A 132 -5.69 -1.82 2.03
C GLY A 132 -4.65 -1.64 3.12
N LEU A 133 -4.40 -2.72 3.87
CA LEU A 133 -3.44 -2.74 4.97
C LEU A 133 -2.30 -3.71 4.63
N TYR A 134 -1.12 -3.39 5.14
CA TYR A 134 -0.06 -4.38 5.27
C TYR A 134 -0.36 -5.28 6.47
N ASP A 135 0.00 -6.55 6.34
CA ASP A 135 -0.02 -7.50 7.44
C ASP A 135 1.35 -8.17 7.56
N TRP A 136 1.86 -8.24 8.79
CA TRP A 136 3.15 -8.85 9.09
C TRP A 136 2.90 -10.26 9.58
N ASP A 137 3.14 -11.21 8.70
CA ASP A 137 2.91 -12.62 8.95
C ASP A 137 4.26 -13.29 9.29
N ASN A 138 4.50 -13.59 10.58
CA ASN A 138 5.70 -14.32 11.03
C ASN A 138 5.31 -15.71 11.55
N TYR A 139 5.47 -16.72 10.69
CA TYR A 139 5.15 -18.10 11.06
C TYR A 139 6.37 -18.84 11.59
N GLU A 140 6.26 -19.38 12.80
CA GLU A 140 7.32 -20.22 13.38
C GLU A 140 7.68 -21.43 12.48
N PRO A 141 8.95 -21.89 12.53
CA PRO A 141 9.44 -23.05 11.76
C PRO A 141 8.65 -24.35 11.97
N THR A 142 7.97 -24.49 13.11
CA THR A 142 7.20 -25.68 13.49
C THR A 142 5.91 -25.85 12.66
N ARG A 143 5.45 -24.81 11.96
CA ARG A 143 4.25 -24.83 11.13
C ARG A 143 4.60 -25.11 9.68
N GLY A 144 4.82 -26.38 9.32
CA GLY A 144 5.23 -26.83 7.97
C GLY A 144 4.81 -25.90 6.81
N VAL A 145 3.51 -25.72 6.58
CA VAL A 145 2.95 -24.67 5.69
C VAL A 145 1.62 -24.17 6.27
N TYR A 146 1.44 -22.86 6.46
CA TYR A 146 0.18 -22.24 6.89
C TYR A 146 -0.27 -21.20 5.85
N MET A 147 -1.51 -21.29 5.33
CA MET A 147 -1.99 -20.40 4.24
C MET A 147 -1.07 -20.34 3.01
N GLY A 148 -0.43 -21.47 2.66
CA GLY A 148 0.53 -21.57 1.56
C GLY A 148 1.90 -20.95 1.88
N ILE A 149 2.13 -20.57 3.13
CA ILE A 149 3.34 -19.92 3.63
C ILE A 149 4.19 -20.95 4.40
N PRO A 150 5.40 -21.31 3.92
CA PRO A 150 6.33 -22.16 4.64
C PRO A 150 6.61 -21.68 6.08
N GLY A 151 6.61 -22.61 7.04
CA GLY A 151 7.02 -22.33 8.41
C GLY A 151 8.48 -21.89 8.48
N GLY A 152 8.76 -20.88 9.31
CA GLY A 152 10.10 -20.33 9.53
C GLY A 152 10.46 -19.20 8.57
N ALA A 153 9.52 -18.79 7.71
CA ALA A 153 9.65 -17.62 6.88
C ALA A 153 8.67 -16.52 7.34
N VAL A 154 9.03 -15.29 7.03
CA VAL A 154 8.29 -14.09 7.40
C VAL A 154 7.90 -13.36 6.12
N TYR A 155 6.69 -12.79 6.15
CA TYR A 155 6.03 -12.26 4.97
C TYR A 155 5.37 -10.94 5.31
N VAL A 156 5.29 -10.11 4.29
CA VAL A 156 4.40 -8.96 4.31
C VAL A 156 3.30 -9.26 3.33
N THR A 157 2.08 -9.42 3.83
CA THR A 157 0.93 -9.70 2.99
C THR A 157 0.05 -8.47 2.83
N LEU A 158 -0.52 -8.34 1.63
CA LEU A 158 -1.49 -7.30 1.32
C LEU A 158 -2.89 -7.81 1.70
N LYS A 159 -3.51 -7.19 2.71
CA LYS A 159 -4.87 -7.56 3.16
C LYS A 159 -5.87 -6.41 2.98
N PRO A 160 -7.17 -6.73 2.81
CA PRO A 160 -8.20 -5.71 2.82
C PRO A 160 -8.29 -5.00 4.17
N SER A 161 -8.79 -3.75 4.17
CA SER A 161 -8.90 -2.98 5.42
C SER A 161 -9.93 -3.57 6.38
N THR A 162 -10.85 -4.39 5.86
CA THR A 162 -11.87 -5.10 6.63
C THR A 162 -11.73 -6.62 6.49
N TRP A 163 -12.12 -7.36 7.53
CA TRP A 163 -12.20 -8.82 7.46
C TRP A 163 -13.23 -9.24 6.40
N GLY A 164 -12.83 -10.09 5.44
CA GLY A 164 -13.69 -10.50 4.32
C GLY A 164 -13.88 -9.45 3.21
N GLY A 165 -13.25 -8.27 3.33
CA GLY A 165 -13.30 -7.22 2.31
C GLY A 165 -12.57 -7.60 1.02
N LYS A 166 -12.77 -6.80 -0.02
CA LYS A 166 -11.98 -6.83 -1.28
C LYS A 166 -11.30 -5.50 -1.57
N ASP A 167 -11.50 -4.52 -0.71
CA ASP A 167 -10.88 -3.21 -0.81
C ASP A 167 -9.37 -3.34 -0.63
N GLY A 168 -8.57 -2.51 -1.31
CA GLY A 168 -7.14 -2.49 -1.01
C GLY A 168 -6.32 -3.66 -1.50
N LEU A 169 -6.92 -4.55 -2.30
CA LEU A 169 -6.20 -5.62 -2.96
C LEU A 169 -5.67 -5.16 -4.32
N PRO A 170 -4.46 -5.59 -4.70
CA PRO A 170 -3.94 -5.31 -6.02
C PRO A 170 -4.73 -6.10 -7.09
N PRO A 171 -4.64 -5.69 -8.38
CA PRO A 171 -5.30 -6.41 -9.46
C PRO A 171 -4.76 -7.84 -9.60
N PRO A 172 -5.51 -8.79 -10.22
CA PRO A 172 -5.09 -10.18 -10.35
C PRO A 172 -3.73 -10.37 -11.03
N GLN A 173 -3.36 -9.48 -11.95
CA GLN A 173 -2.07 -9.53 -12.68
C GLN A 173 -0.89 -8.97 -11.87
N PHE A 174 -1.08 -8.66 -10.59
CA PHE A 174 -0.05 -8.00 -9.79
C PHE A 174 1.20 -8.85 -9.59
N GLU A 175 1.02 -10.15 -9.33
CA GLU A 175 2.16 -11.07 -9.19
C GLU A 175 2.93 -11.17 -10.51
N ASP A 176 2.24 -11.26 -11.66
CA ASP A 176 2.85 -11.21 -12.99
C ASP A 176 3.67 -9.92 -13.20
N ILE A 177 3.17 -8.78 -12.72
CA ILE A 177 3.87 -7.48 -12.84
C ILE A 177 5.11 -7.45 -11.92
N LEU A 178 5.02 -8.00 -10.71
CA LEU A 178 6.18 -8.10 -9.82
C LEU A 178 7.27 -8.99 -10.42
N GLU A 179 6.89 -10.14 -10.97
CA GLU A 179 7.83 -11.03 -11.67
C GLU A 179 8.45 -10.35 -12.90
N ALA A 180 7.63 -9.69 -13.72
CA ALA A 180 8.11 -8.98 -14.91
C ALA A 180 9.06 -7.82 -14.59
N THR A 181 8.98 -7.25 -13.38
CA THR A 181 9.89 -6.21 -12.90
C THR A 181 11.12 -6.76 -12.18
N GLY A 182 11.25 -8.09 -12.10
CA GLY A 182 12.35 -8.77 -11.41
C GLY A 182 12.29 -8.61 -9.88
N PHE A 183 11.12 -8.30 -9.32
CA PHE A 183 10.94 -8.23 -7.88
C PHE A 183 10.88 -9.64 -7.31
N ASP A 184 11.82 -9.96 -6.43
CA ASP A 184 11.89 -11.27 -5.80
C ASP A 184 10.75 -11.47 -4.81
N ILE A 185 9.77 -12.27 -5.22
CA ILE A 185 8.65 -12.74 -4.39
C ILE A 185 8.97 -14.08 -3.70
N SER A 186 10.17 -14.63 -3.93
CA SER A 186 10.54 -15.92 -3.37
C SER A 186 10.84 -15.80 -1.87
N PRO A 187 10.39 -16.77 -1.06
CA PRO A 187 10.61 -16.74 0.38
C PRO A 187 12.02 -17.18 0.81
N TRP A 188 12.91 -17.46 -0.13
CA TRP A 188 14.24 -18.01 0.14
C TRP A 188 15.32 -17.22 -0.62
N PRO A 189 16.41 -16.76 0.02
CA PRO A 189 16.80 -16.96 1.42
C PRO A 189 16.31 -15.84 2.36
N TYR A 190 15.44 -14.94 1.90
CA TYR A 190 15.10 -13.73 2.64
C TYR A 190 13.68 -13.76 3.21
N VAL A 191 13.66 -13.46 4.51
CA VAL A 191 12.59 -13.53 5.49
C VAL A 191 11.57 -12.38 5.32
N VAL A 192 11.41 -11.77 4.15
CA VAL A 192 10.30 -10.81 3.89
C VAL A 192 9.91 -10.93 2.43
N ALA A 193 8.97 -11.83 2.13
CA ALA A 193 8.35 -11.92 0.81
C ALA A 193 6.97 -11.24 0.80
N ALA A 194 6.68 -10.60 -0.33
CA ALA A 194 5.42 -9.95 -0.61
C ALA A 194 4.41 -10.95 -1.17
N ARG A 195 3.20 -11.03 -0.59
CA ARG A 195 2.14 -11.88 -1.14
C ARG A 195 0.77 -11.21 -1.06
N ILE A 196 -0.10 -11.50 -2.03
CA ILE A 196 -1.51 -11.14 -1.92
C ILE A 196 -2.13 -12.03 -0.83
N GLY A 197 -2.59 -11.43 0.26
CA GLY A 197 -3.33 -12.11 1.32
C GLY A 197 -4.75 -12.46 0.89
N GLN A 198 -4.91 -13.20 -0.21
CA GLN A 198 -6.16 -13.91 -0.47
C GLN A 198 -6.16 -15.11 0.46
N TYR A 199 -7.12 -15.16 1.39
CA TYR A 199 -7.38 -16.37 2.15
C TYR A 199 -7.59 -17.51 1.15
N PRO A 200 -6.76 -18.57 1.14
CA PRO A 200 -6.90 -19.67 0.16
C PRO A 200 -8.17 -20.50 0.36
N PHE A 201 -8.97 -20.20 1.37
CA PHE A 201 -10.10 -21.01 1.80
C PHE A 201 -11.33 -20.13 1.81
N TRP A 202 -12.18 -20.23 0.79
CA TRP A 202 -13.65 -20.13 0.86
C TRP A 202 -14.33 -20.49 -0.47
N ASN A 203 -13.61 -20.59 -1.61
CA ASN A 203 -14.24 -20.81 -2.92
C ASN A 203 -13.82 -22.07 -3.71
N ASN A 204 -12.90 -22.92 -3.24
CA ASN A 204 -12.45 -24.08 -4.04
C ASN A 204 -12.61 -25.44 -3.31
N PHE A 205 -13.78 -25.67 -2.72
CA PHE A 205 -14.31 -27.02 -2.52
C PHE A 205 -15.66 -27.12 -3.24
N GLU A 206 -15.61 -27.04 -4.58
CA GLU A 206 -16.57 -27.68 -5.49
C GLU A 206 -15.79 -28.38 -6.59
#